data_AF-A0A1G7GUF9-F1
#
_entry.id   AF-A0A1G7GUF9-F1
#
_cell.length_a   1.000
_cell.length_b   1.000
_cell.length_c   1.000
_cell.angle_alpha   90.00
_cell.angle_beta   90.00
_cell.angle_gamma   90.00
#
_symmetry.space_group_name_H-M   'P 1'
#
loop_
_entity.id
_entity.type
_entity.pdbx_description
1 polymer ?
#
loop_
_entity_poly.entity_id
_entity_poly.type
_entity_poly.pdbx_seq_one_letter_code
_entity_poly.pdbx_strand_id
1 'polypeptide(L)'
;MRLLLSFWLLILVCNTAYTQEHNATKDLLQEAKGVLFSQPEQTEKIADYILNKSEDKSERTEASLLLAQSFYVRGNFSKAVKEALSAKELADNSGAIEIQLKANLFAIQMLRMLGLDTVADSYLSEVIVLRKNIEDPVLSTWLEGKLNQDKAFINFDLGHTSKTIDYLQKARFQFLKSRDTTAVNDASLSLVESFMQVSKIDSANYYLEPTIEDIRTTKYNDFQKLKALDHLGKLYFLKNDYPNAIEVYQEALNLSKKLPNTYYENNSLDGLAINYLAMEDTENFYHFKQKNYLTELQVDTEERLAVNAVYSTINNQQQGLSEEIIESEYHKLYALGAFLLLILTLGLFLNYQYKSKAKEYTAIWKYISPAKKDAKATKPKKVLEKSALVPEETEQVLLQKLEKFEAGKKFTNSDMSIALLASQMDTNTKYLSDVINRHKGKNFNSYVNELRINYIIEKIKDNPVYFNYKVSYLASECGFSSHSSFTTVFKSVTGISPTAFMDFLKKRSELA
;
A
#
# COMPACT_ATOMS: atom_id res chain seq x y z
N MET A 1 -21.12 -10.89 -30.27
CA MET A 1 -21.74 -12.13 -29.75
C MET A 1 -20.72 -13.26 -29.52
N ARG A 2 -19.87 -13.64 -30.50
CA ARG A 2 -18.82 -14.68 -30.30
C ARG A 2 -17.77 -14.35 -29.22
N LEU A 3 -17.32 -13.09 -29.12
CA LEU A 3 -16.38 -12.62 -28.09
C LEU A 3 -16.95 -12.64 -26.66
N LEU A 4 -18.26 -12.41 -26.51
CA LEU A 4 -18.95 -12.51 -25.22
C LEU A 4 -19.09 -13.98 -24.80
N LEU A 5 -19.43 -14.87 -25.73
CA LEU A 5 -19.50 -16.31 -25.45
C LEU A 5 -18.15 -16.90 -25.03
N SER A 6 -17.05 -16.49 -25.66
CA SER A 6 -15.70 -16.94 -25.27
C SER A 6 -15.27 -16.41 -23.90
N PHE A 7 -15.71 -15.21 -23.52
CA PHE A 7 -15.42 -14.62 -22.20
C PHE A 7 -16.20 -15.36 -21.09
N TRP A 8 -17.48 -15.68 -21.32
CA TRP A 8 -18.28 -16.48 -20.39
C TRP A 8 -17.79 -17.92 -20.28
N LEU A 9 -17.30 -18.53 -21.36
CA LEU A 9 -16.67 -19.86 -21.33
C LEU A 9 -15.34 -19.85 -20.55
N LEU A 10 -14.53 -18.79 -20.67
CA LEU A 10 -13.31 -18.65 -19.89
C LEU A 10 -13.61 -18.50 -18.39
N ILE A 11 -14.63 -17.71 -18.04
CA ILE A 11 -15.09 -17.55 -16.65
C ILE A 11 -15.64 -18.86 -16.09
N LEU A 12 -16.41 -19.62 -16.88
CA LEU A 12 -16.91 -20.93 -16.48
C LEU A 12 -15.78 -21.93 -16.27
N VAL A 13 -14.79 -22.00 -17.16
CA VAL A 13 -13.63 -22.89 -17.03
C VAL A 13 -12.75 -22.50 -15.84
N CYS A 14 -12.49 -21.20 -15.63
CA CYS A 14 -11.75 -20.71 -14.46
C CYS A 14 -12.50 -21.00 -13.16
N ASN A 15 -13.83 -20.80 -13.12
CA ASN A 15 -14.62 -21.15 -11.94
C ASN A 15 -14.63 -22.66 -11.68
N THR A 16 -14.75 -23.49 -12.71
CA THR A 16 -14.69 -24.96 -12.50
C THR A 16 -13.32 -25.42 -12.03
N ALA A 17 -12.23 -24.85 -12.57
CA ALA A 17 -10.87 -25.19 -12.14
C ALA A 17 -10.60 -24.75 -10.70
N TYR A 18 -10.98 -23.51 -10.35
CA TYR A 18 -10.88 -22.97 -9.00
C TYR A 18 -11.71 -23.79 -7.99
N THR A 19 -12.92 -24.19 -8.36
CA THR A 19 -13.80 -24.99 -7.48
C THR A 19 -13.26 -26.41 -7.30
N GLN A 20 -12.66 -26.99 -8.34
CA GLN A 20 -12.03 -28.32 -8.27
C GLN A 20 -10.77 -28.32 -7.40
N GLU A 21 -9.94 -27.28 -7.51
CA GLU A 21 -8.75 -27.10 -6.68
C GLU A 21 -9.11 -26.85 -5.21
N HIS A 22 -10.09 -25.98 -4.93
CA HIS A 22 -10.60 -25.70 -3.59
C HIS A 22 -11.22 -26.93 -2.90
N ASN A 23 -11.85 -27.83 -3.66
CA ASN A 23 -12.35 -29.09 -3.10
C ASN A 23 -11.19 -30.05 -2.77
N ALA A 24 -10.14 -30.09 -3.59
CA ALA A 24 -8.97 -30.93 -3.33
C ALA A 24 -8.18 -30.47 -2.09
N THR A 25 -8.01 -29.16 -1.88
CA THR A 25 -7.33 -28.63 -0.68
C THR A 25 -8.10 -28.92 0.60
N LYS A 26 -9.44 -28.85 0.58
CA LYS A 26 -10.28 -29.23 1.73
C LYS A 26 -10.16 -30.70 2.11
N ASP A 27 -10.19 -31.60 1.13
CA ASP A 27 -10.03 -33.04 1.39
C ASP A 27 -8.64 -33.32 2.00
N LEU A 28 -7.60 -32.66 1.49
CA LEU A 28 -6.25 -32.73 2.03
C LEU A 28 -6.16 -32.19 3.46
N LEU A 29 -6.80 -31.05 3.78
CA LEU A 29 -6.86 -30.54 5.16
C LEU A 29 -7.53 -31.54 6.10
N GLN A 30 -8.59 -32.21 5.65
CA GLN A 30 -9.27 -33.23 6.44
C GLN A 30 -8.38 -34.47 6.67
N GLU A 31 -7.64 -34.90 5.64
CA GLU A 31 -6.64 -35.96 5.77
C GLU A 31 -5.55 -35.58 6.78
N ALA A 32 -4.99 -34.38 6.65
CA ALA A 32 -3.96 -33.84 7.53
C ALA A 32 -4.41 -33.77 9.00
N LYS A 33 -5.66 -33.35 9.25
CA LYS A 33 -6.30 -33.40 10.57
C LYS A 33 -6.40 -34.83 11.11
N GLY A 34 -6.81 -35.78 10.26
CA GLY A 34 -7.02 -37.17 10.63
C GLY A 34 -5.75 -37.93 11.00
N VAL A 35 -4.59 -37.51 10.48
CA VAL A 35 -3.30 -38.17 10.75
C VAL A 35 -2.39 -37.38 11.70
N LEU A 36 -2.74 -36.15 12.09
CA LEU A 36 -1.94 -35.25 12.93
C LEU A 36 -1.28 -35.93 14.14
N PHE A 37 -2.05 -36.70 14.91
CA PHE A 37 -1.57 -37.29 16.16
C PHE A 37 -0.86 -38.65 15.99
N SER A 38 -0.69 -39.14 14.76
CA SER A 38 0.01 -40.42 14.49
C SER A 38 1.05 -40.37 13.40
N GLN A 39 0.88 -39.48 12.42
CA GLN A 39 1.80 -39.25 11.32
C GLN A 39 2.01 -37.73 11.15
N PRO A 40 2.59 -37.05 12.16
CA PRO A 40 2.81 -35.59 12.12
C PRO A 40 3.58 -35.16 10.87
N GLU A 41 4.58 -35.94 10.44
CA GLU A 41 5.34 -35.64 9.21
C GLU A 41 4.50 -35.69 7.92
N GLN A 42 3.43 -36.48 7.87
CA GLN A 42 2.48 -36.47 6.75
C GLN A 42 1.63 -35.20 6.80
N THR A 43 1.16 -34.81 7.99
CA THR A 43 0.47 -33.54 8.19
C THR A 43 1.33 -32.35 7.78
N GLU A 44 2.63 -32.33 8.12
CA GLU A 44 3.58 -31.30 7.69
C GLU A 44 3.63 -31.19 6.16
N LYS A 45 3.80 -32.31 5.46
CA LYS A 45 3.87 -32.33 3.99
C LYS A 45 2.59 -31.80 3.33
N ILE A 46 1.43 -32.18 3.87
CA ILE A 46 0.14 -31.71 3.36
C ILE A 46 -0.03 -30.22 3.65
N ALA A 47 0.26 -29.78 4.87
CA ALA A 47 0.16 -28.38 5.26
C ALA A 47 1.08 -27.49 4.39
N ASP A 48 2.34 -27.89 4.20
CA ASP A 48 3.30 -27.19 3.34
C ASP A 48 2.84 -27.13 1.89
N TYR A 49 2.25 -28.21 1.37
CA TYR A 49 1.67 -28.21 0.03
C TYR A 49 0.56 -27.17 -0.10
N ILE A 50 -0.36 -27.10 0.86
CA ILE A 50 -1.49 -26.17 0.85
C ILE A 50 -1.02 -24.72 1.01
N LEU A 51 -0.06 -24.46 1.91
CA LEU A 51 0.52 -23.13 2.11
C LEU A 51 1.15 -22.55 0.83
N ASN A 52 1.69 -23.42 -0.03
CA ASN A 52 2.32 -23.04 -1.30
C ASN A 52 1.35 -22.97 -2.50
N LYS A 53 0.19 -23.62 -2.41
CA LYS A 53 -0.75 -23.76 -3.54
C LYS A 53 -2.02 -22.96 -3.38
N SER A 54 -2.58 -22.90 -2.18
CA SER A 54 -3.84 -22.20 -1.95
C SER A 54 -3.61 -20.70 -1.83
N GLU A 55 -4.46 -19.91 -2.49
CA GLU A 55 -4.56 -18.45 -2.27
C GLU A 55 -5.59 -18.11 -1.18
N ASP A 56 -6.42 -19.08 -0.78
CA ASP A 56 -7.46 -18.88 0.22
C ASP A 56 -6.86 -18.71 1.63
N LYS A 57 -7.15 -17.57 2.24
CA LYS A 57 -6.57 -17.24 3.56
C LYS A 57 -7.02 -18.21 4.65
N SER A 58 -8.26 -18.69 4.60
CA SER A 58 -8.80 -19.63 5.59
C SER A 58 -8.07 -20.97 5.50
N GLU A 59 -7.87 -21.49 4.30
CA GLU A 59 -7.13 -22.73 4.07
C GLU A 59 -5.66 -22.61 4.48
N ARG A 60 -5.00 -21.50 4.11
CA ARG A 60 -3.62 -21.24 4.52
C ARG A 60 -3.48 -21.10 6.03
N THR A 61 -4.44 -20.46 6.69
CA THR A 61 -4.47 -20.35 8.16
C THR A 61 -4.61 -21.73 8.80
N GLU A 62 -5.53 -22.55 8.30
CA GLU A 62 -5.73 -23.91 8.81
C GLU A 62 -4.51 -24.80 8.58
N ALA A 63 -3.87 -24.69 7.41
CA ALA A 63 -2.63 -25.40 7.11
C ALA A 63 -1.49 -24.96 8.05
N SER A 64 -1.29 -23.66 8.27
CA SER A 64 -0.29 -23.14 9.21
C SER A 64 -0.56 -23.62 10.65
N LEU A 65 -1.83 -23.66 11.08
CA LEU A 65 -2.20 -24.20 12.39
C LEU A 65 -1.88 -25.69 12.51
N LEU A 66 -2.18 -26.49 11.48
CA LEU A 66 -1.85 -27.93 11.45
C LEU A 66 -0.33 -28.16 11.48
N LEU A 67 0.43 -27.31 10.78
CA LEU A 67 1.88 -27.35 10.78
C LEU A 67 2.44 -27.07 12.19
N ALA A 68 1.91 -26.04 12.85
CA ALA A 68 2.26 -25.69 14.23
C ALA A 68 1.96 -26.83 15.21
N GLN A 69 0.77 -27.44 15.09
CA GLN A 69 0.34 -28.58 15.89
C GLN A 69 1.21 -29.82 15.64
N SER A 70 1.63 -30.07 14.39
CA SER A 70 2.52 -31.17 14.07
C SER A 70 3.88 -31.02 14.74
N PHE A 71 4.48 -29.83 14.66
CA PHE A 71 5.74 -29.56 15.35
C PHE A 71 5.60 -29.70 16.87
N TYR A 72 4.47 -29.28 17.44
CA TYR A 72 4.17 -29.50 18.84
C TYR A 72 4.08 -30.99 19.20
N VAL A 73 3.40 -31.80 18.38
CA VAL A 73 3.30 -33.26 18.54
C VAL A 73 4.67 -33.93 18.50
N ARG A 74 5.66 -33.33 17.82
CA ARG A 74 7.06 -33.80 17.77
C ARG A 74 7.96 -33.21 18.85
N GLY A 75 7.46 -32.30 19.69
CA GLY A 75 8.28 -31.59 20.69
C GLY A 75 9.24 -30.56 20.09
N ASN A 76 9.05 -30.15 18.83
CA ASN A 76 9.83 -29.11 18.16
C ASN A 76 9.25 -27.72 18.48
N PHE A 77 9.35 -27.29 19.74
CA PHE A 77 8.65 -26.10 20.25
C PHE A 77 9.03 -24.81 19.52
N SER A 78 10.27 -24.68 19.05
CA SER A 78 10.70 -23.48 18.32
C SER A 78 9.95 -23.28 17.00
N LYS A 79 9.77 -24.37 16.23
CA LYS A 79 8.98 -24.34 15.00
C LYS A 79 7.48 -24.24 15.31
N ALA A 80 7.02 -24.96 16.33
CA ALA A 80 5.61 -24.95 16.73
C ALA A 80 5.13 -23.54 17.07
N VAL A 81 5.88 -22.80 17.90
CA VAL A 81 5.48 -21.44 18.28
C VAL A 81 5.58 -20.48 17.09
N LYS A 82 6.61 -20.60 16.25
CA LYS A 82 6.75 -19.76 15.05
C LYS A 82 5.55 -19.91 14.11
N GLU A 83 5.16 -21.14 13.81
CA GLU A 83 4.00 -21.42 12.96
C GLU A 83 2.68 -21.06 13.65
N ALA A 84 2.58 -21.21 14.98
CA ALA A 84 1.39 -20.78 15.71
C ALA A 84 1.16 -19.26 15.62
N LEU A 85 2.25 -18.47 15.73
CA LEU A 85 2.21 -17.02 15.55
C LEU A 85 1.88 -16.65 14.09
N SER A 86 2.44 -17.37 13.11
CA SER A 86 2.09 -17.17 11.70
C SER A 86 0.62 -17.48 11.41
N ALA A 87 0.10 -18.59 11.94
CA ALA A 87 -1.31 -18.94 11.83
C ALA A 87 -2.20 -17.85 12.44
N LYS A 88 -1.84 -17.31 13.61
CA LYS A 88 -2.57 -16.18 14.24
C LYS A 88 -2.60 -14.95 13.33
N GLU A 89 -1.46 -14.56 12.76
CA GLU A 89 -1.35 -13.40 11.86
C GLU A 89 -2.18 -13.58 10.56
N LEU A 90 -2.15 -14.77 9.98
CA LEU A 90 -3.00 -15.11 8.82
C LEU A 90 -4.49 -15.07 9.19
N ALA A 91 -4.82 -15.53 10.41
CA ALA A 91 -6.20 -15.61 10.87
C ALA A 91 -6.85 -14.22 11.04
N ASP A 92 -6.12 -13.23 11.54
CA ASP A 92 -6.61 -11.85 11.74
C ASP A 92 -7.22 -11.27 10.44
N ASN A 93 -6.76 -11.75 9.28
CA ASN A 93 -7.18 -11.33 7.95
C ASN A 93 -8.10 -12.33 7.21
N SER A 94 -8.49 -13.44 7.86
CA SER A 94 -9.24 -14.54 7.23
C SER A 94 -10.77 -14.35 7.27
N GLY A 95 -11.29 -13.60 8.25
CA GLY A 95 -12.74 -13.40 8.45
C GLY A 95 -13.49 -14.60 9.07
N ALA A 96 -12.83 -15.74 9.26
CA ALA A 96 -13.43 -16.94 9.84
C ALA A 96 -13.20 -17.01 11.36
N ILE A 97 -14.22 -16.67 12.14
CA ILE A 97 -14.15 -16.55 13.62
C ILE A 97 -13.65 -17.86 14.26
N GLU A 98 -14.11 -19.02 13.81
CA GLU A 98 -13.69 -20.30 14.39
C GLU A 98 -12.17 -20.53 14.25
N ILE A 99 -11.61 -20.25 13.07
CA ILE A 99 -10.20 -20.44 12.78
C ILE A 99 -9.36 -19.39 13.52
N GLN A 100 -9.85 -18.14 13.61
CA GLN A 100 -9.25 -17.09 14.44
C GLN A 100 -9.15 -17.52 15.91
N LEU A 101 -10.21 -18.08 16.48
CA LEU A 101 -10.20 -18.58 17.85
C LEU A 101 -9.20 -19.72 18.01
N LYS A 102 -9.21 -20.70 17.10
CA LYS A 102 -8.30 -21.86 17.16
C LYS A 102 -6.83 -21.44 17.06
N ALA A 103 -6.48 -20.54 16.14
CA ALA A 103 -5.13 -20.03 15.97
C ALA A 103 -4.67 -19.22 17.20
N ASN A 104 -5.49 -18.30 17.68
CA ASN A 104 -5.17 -17.52 18.88
C ASN A 104 -5.01 -18.42 20.12
N LEU A 105 -5.93 -19.36 20.36
CA LEU A 105 -5.85 -20.26 21.51
C LEU A 105 -4.64 -21.18 21.47
N PHE A 106 -4.24 -21.64 20.29
CA PHE A 106 -3.02 -22.45 20.15
C PHE A 106 -1.76 -21.61 20.36
N ALA A 107 -1.71 -20.38 19.82
CA ALA A 107 -0.62 -19.45 20.10
C ALA A 107 -0.51 -19.12 21.60
N ILE A 108 -1.64 -18.85 22.27
CA ILE A 108 -1.72 -18.67 23.73
C ILE A 108 -1.13 -19.88 24.45
N GLN A 109 -1.54 -21.10 24.11
CA GLN A 109 -1.01 -22.31 24.71
C GLN A 109 0.51 -22.42 24.59
N MET A 110 1.08 -22.10 23.41
CA MET A 110 2.54 -22.11 23.21
C MET A 110 3.23 -21.03 24.03
N LEU A 111 2.69 -19.81 24.07
CA LEU A 111 3.25 -18.71 24.85
C LEU A 111 3.24 -19.01 26.35
N ARG A 112 2.13 -19.57 26.86
CA ARG A 112 1.99 -20.04 28.24
C ARG A 112 3.04 -21.10 28.61
N MET A 113 3.23 -22.09 27.74
CA MET A 113 4.25 -23.14 27.93
C MET A 113 5.68 -22.57 28.00
N LEU A 114 5.94 -21.46 27.31
CA LEU A 114 7.25 -20.79 27.30
C LEU A 114 7.39 -19.72 28.40
N GLY A 115 6.41 -19.57 29.30
CA GLY A 115 6.40 -18.57 30.37
C GLY A 115 6.21 -17.13 29.88
N LEU A 116 5.68 -16.94 28.66
CA LEU A 116 5.46 -15.64 28.03
C LEU A 116 4.04 -15.12 28.28
N ASP A 117 3.68 -15.05 29.56
CA ASP A 117 2.30 -14.77 30.02
C ASP A 117 1.74 -13.43 29.56
N THR A 118 2.57 -12.39 29.51
CA THR A 118 2.13 -11.05 29.11
C THR A 118 1.67 -11.00 27.66
N VAL A 119 2.36 -11.72 26.78
CA VAL A 119 1.99 -11.83 25.36
C VAL A 119 0.74 -12.70 25.22
N ALA A 120 0.68 -13.81 25.97
CA ALA A 120 -0.48 -14.69 26.00
C ALA A 120 -1.76 -13.93 26.45
N ASP A 121 -1.67 -13.08 27.47
CA ASP A 121 -2.78 -12.26 27.96
C ASP A 121 -3.26 -11.23 26.93
N SER A 122 -2.35 -10.69 26.11
CA SER A 122 -2.70 -9.81 24.99
C SER A 122 -3.58 -10.55 23.97
N TYR A 123 -3.17 -11.76 23.55
CA TYR A 123 -3.95 -12.56 22.61
C TYR A 123 -5.26 -13.07 23.22
N LEU A 124 -5.25 -13.38 24.51
CA LEU A 124 -6.48 -13.75 25.22
C LEU A 124 -7.51 -12.62 25.22
N SER A 125 -7.06 -11.36 25.28
CA SER A 125 -7.94 -10.20 25.18
C SER A 125 -8.63 -10.12 23.82
N GLU A 126 -7.94 -10.46 22.73
CA GLU A 126 -8.51 -10.57 21.39
C GLU A 126 -9.56 -11.68 21.32
N VAL A 127 -9.27 -12.86 21.89
CA VAL A 127 -10.23 -13.98 21.99
C VAL A 127 -11.51 -13.57 22.73
N ILE A 128 -11.39 -12.78 23.82
CA ILE A 128 -12.55 -12.28 24.59
C ILE A 128 -13.41 -11.32 23.75
N VAL A 129 -12.79 -10.52 22.86
CA VAL A 129 -13.52 -9.66 21.93
C VAL A 129 -14.25 -10.50 20.88
N LEU A 130 -13.55 -11.46 20.24
CA LEU A 130 -14.12 -12.36 19.23
C LEU A 130 -15.29 -13.18 19.78
N ARG A 131 -15.23 -13.58 21.06
CA ARG A 131 -16.30 -14.33 21.75
C ARG A 131 -17.68 -13.69 21.59
N LYS A 132 -17.76 -12.36 21.55
CA LYS A 132 -19.04 -11.63 21.45
C LYS A 132 -19.76 -11.85 20.12
N ASN A 133 -19.05 -12.30 19.10
CA ASN A 133 -19.56 -12.47 17.74
C ASN A 133 -19.81 -13.95 17.39
N ILE A 134 -19.75 -14.86 18.37
CA ILE A 134 -20.00 -16.29 18.15
C ILE A 134 -21.51 -16.54 18.21
N GLU A 135 -22.07 -16.93 17.07
CA GLU A 135 -23.47 -17.36 17.00
C GLU A 135 -23.63 -18.88 17.25
N ASP A 136 -22.63 -19.69 16.89
CA ASP A 136 -22.68 -21.14 17.05
C ASP A 136 -22.58 -21.57 18.53
N PRO A 137 -23.63 -22.20 19.10
CA PRO A 137 -23.64 -22.66 20.48
C PRO A 137 -22.57 -23.73 20.78
N VAL A 138 -22.23 -24.57 19.79
CA VAL A 138 -21.24 -25.64 19.97
C VAL A 138 -19.85 -25.02 20.09
N LEU A 139 -19.49 -24.10 19.18
CA LEU A 139 -18.24 -23.35 19.23
C LEU A 139 -18.13 -22.49 20.50
N SER A 140 -19.22 -21.85 20.93
CA SER A 140 -19.25 -21.07 22.18
C SER A 140 -18.97 -21.95 23.40
N THR A 141 -19.59 -23.14 23.45
CA THR A 141 -19.36 -24.12 24.52
C THR A 141 -17.92 -24.63 24.52
N TRP A 142 -17.38 -24.95 23.33
CA TRP A 142 -15.99 -25.38 23.18
C TRP A 142 -15.01 -24.29 23.65
N LEU A 143 -15.24 -23.03 23.28
CA LEU A 143 -14.43 -21.90 23.71
C LEU A 143 -14.46 -21.73 25.24
N GLU A 144 -15.63 -21.88 25.88
CA GLU A 144 -15.70 -21.87 27.34
C GLU A 144 -14.85 -22.97 27.97
N GLY A 145 -14.80 -24.14 27.35
CA GLY A 145 -13.89 -25.22 27.75
C GLY A 145 -12.43 -24.77 27.69
N LYS A 146 -11.99 -24.19 26.57
CA LYS A 146 -10.62 -23.69 26.37
C LYS A 146 -10.24 -22.57 27.32
N LEU A 147 -11.14 -21.63 27.59
CA LEU A 147 -10.91 -20.54 28.57
C LEU A 147 -10.77 -21.07 30.00
N ASN A 148 -11.52 -22.11 30.38
CA ASN A 148 -11.31 -22.76 31.68
C ASN A 148 -9.99 -23.53 31.72
N GLN A 149 -9.59 -24.15 30.60
CA GLN A 149 -8.29 -24.82 30.49
C GLN A 149 -7.11 -23.84 30.66
N ASP A 150 -7.16 -22.66 30.04
CA ASP A 150 -6.14 -21.61 30.23
C ASP A 150 -6.09 -21.11 31.68
N LYS A 151 -7.25 -20.88 32.31
CA LYS A 151 -7.31 -20.55 33.76
C LYS A 151 -6.72 -21.64 34.64
N ALA A 152 -6.96 -22.91 34.30
CA ALA A 152 -6.38 -24.02 35.02
C ALA A 152 -4.86 -24.02 34.91
N PHE A 153 -4.31 -23.80 33.71
CA PHE A 153 -2.88 -23.69 33.47
C PHE A 153 -2.25 -22.60 34.35
N ILE A 154 -2.80 -21.37 34.31
CA ILE A 154 -2.30 -20.26 35.13
C ILE A 154 -2.33 -20.60 36.63
N ASN A 155 -3.40 -21.24 37.12
CA ASN A 155 -3.50 -21.61 38.52
C ASN A 155 -2.57 -22.77 38.90
N PHE A 156 -2.25 -23.66 37.96
CA PHE A 156 -1.28 -24.73 38.16
C PHE A 156 0.11 -24.16 38.38
N ASP A 157 0.55 -23.22 37.55
CA ASP A 157 1.86 -22.56 37.69
C ASP A 157 1.98 -21.73 38.99
N LEU A 158 0.85 -21.14 39.42
CA LEU A 158 0.76 -20.46 40.72
C LEU A 158 0.69 -21.42 41.93
N GLY A 159 0.64 -22.74 41.72
CA GLY A 159 0.51 -23.75 42.77
C GLY A 159 -0.89 -23.83 43.40
N HIS A 160 -1.91 -23.17 42.83
CA HIS A 160 -3.28 -23.16 43.32
C HIS A 160 -4.06 -24.42 42.92
N THR A 161 -3.59 -25.60 43.33
CA THR A 161 -4.09 -26.91 42.86
C THR A 161 -5.62 -27.09 42.97
N SER A 162 -6.26 -26.60 44.03
CA SER A 162 -7.73 -26.69 44.15
C SER A 162 -8.47 -25.92 43.06
N LYS A 163 -7.97 -24.74 42.66
CA LYS A 163 -8.56 -23.94 41.57
C LYS A 163 -8.27 -24.60 40.23
N THR A 164 -7.07 -25.13 40.04
CA THR A 164 -6.71 -25.89 38.84
C THR A 164 -7.69 -27.04 38.60
N ILE A 165 -7.93 -27.88 39.60
CA ILE A 165 -8.86 -29.01 39.50
C ILE A 165 -10.29 -28.54 39.17
N ASP A 166 -10.79 -27.50 39.85
CA ASP A 166 -12.13 -26.94 39.59
C ASP A 166 -12.25 -26.43 38.15
N TYR A 167 -11.26 -25.67 37.67
CA TYR A 167 -11.26 -25.19 36.29
C TYR A 167 -11.14 -26.32 35.26
N LEU A 168 -10.32 -27.34 35.50
CA LEU A 168 -10.21 -28.49 34.59
C LEU A 168 -11.51 -29.32 34.56
N GLN A 169 -12.19 -29.50 35.69
CA GLN A 169 -13.50 -30.17 35.73
C GLN A 169 -14.54 -29.38 34.92
N LYS A 170 -14.56 -28.06 35.05
CA LYS A 170 -15.40 -27.17 34.22
C LYS A 170 -15.03 -27.28 32.74
N ALA A 171 -13.75 -27.25 32.40
CA ALA A 171 -13.27 -27.38 31.03
C ALA A 171 -13.74 -28.70 30.40
N ARG A 172 -13.46 -29.83 31.07
CA ARG A 172 -13.88 -31.17 30.64
C ARG A 172 -15.39 -31.28 30.46
N PHE A 173 -16.18 -30.72 31.36
CA PHE A 173 -17.64 -30.71 31.24
C PHE A 173 -18.11 -29.97 29.99
N GLN A 174 -17.49 -28.86 29.63
CA GLN A 174 -17.82 -28.14 28.40
C GLN A 174 -17.38 -28.91 27.16
N PHE A 175 -16.21 -29.56 27.17
CA PHE A 175 -15.76 -30.38 26.03
C PHE A 175 -16.66 -31.59 25.77
N LEU A 176 -17.21 -32.20 26.83
CA LEU A 176 -18.22 -33.25 26.70
C LEU A 176 -19.48 -32.74 25.99
N LYS A 177 -19.94 -31.53 26.33
CA LYS A 177 -21.09 -30.90 25.67
C LYS A 177 -20.82 -30.53 24.22
N SER A 178 -19.61 -30.05 23.92
CA SER A 178 -19.21 -29.73 22.54
C SER A 178 -18.81 -30.96 21.72
N ARG A 179 -18.80 -32.16 22.32
CA ARG A 179 -18.43 -33.44 21.68
C ARG A 179 -16.98 -33.44 21.14
N ASP A 180 -16.08 -32.74 21.81
CA ASP A 180 -14.65 -32.74 21.48
C ASP A 180 -13.93 -33.78 22.36
N THR A 181 -13.90 -35.03 21.89
CA THR A 181 -13.29 -36.15 22.61
C THR A 181 -11.81 -35.93 22.89
N THR A 182 -11.06 -35.37 21.93
CA THR A 182 -9.64 -35.08 22.10
C THR A 182 -9.42 -34.10 23.24
N ALA A 183 -10.19 -33.01 23.31
CA ALA A 183 -10.11 -32.04 24.39
C ALA A 183 -10.60 -32.59 25.75
N VAL A 184 -11.58 -33.50 25.76
CA VAL A 184 -11.98 -34.23 26.98
C VAL A 184 -10.82 -35.04 27.52
N ASN A 185 -10.14 -35.82 26.68
CA ASN A 185 -8.99 -36.64 27.09
C ASN A 185 -7.84 -35.78 27.60
N ASP A 186 -7.52 -34.68 26.91
CA ASP A 186 -6.48 -33.76 27.36
C ASP A 186 -6.81 -33.15 28.73
N ALA A 187 -8.05 -32.70 28.95
CA ALA A 187 -8.48 -32.18 30.25
C ALA A 187 -8.48 -33.25 31.34
N SER A 188 -8.85 -34.50 31.02
CA SER A 188 -8.74 -35.64 31.94
C SER A 188 -7.29 -35.90 32.34
N LEU A 189 -6.35 -35.93 31.39
CA LEU A 189 -4.93 -36.17 31.70
C LEU A 189 -4.37 -35.04 32.59
N SER A 190 -4.71 -33.78 32.33
CA SER A 190 -4.35 -32.67 33.22
C SER A 190 -4.95 -32.79 34.63
N LEU A 191 -6.16 -33.36 34.76
CA LEU A 191 -6.75 -33.68 36.08
C LEU A 191 -5.95 -34.77 36.79
N VAL A 192 -5.56 -35.82 36.07
CA VAL A 192 -4.73 -36.91 36.61
C VAL A 192 -3.44 -36.33 37.20
N GLU A 193 -2.70 -35.52 36.43
CA GLU A 193 -1.49 -34.84 36.90
C GLU A 193 -1.76 -33.97 38.15
N SER A 194 -2.82 -33.17 38.13
CA SER A 194 -3.19 -32.31 39.26
C SER A 194 -3.55 -33.11 40.52
N PHE A 195 -4.20 -34.25 40.39
CA PHE A 195 -4.52 -35.13 41.52
C PHE A 195 -3.29 -35.87 42.06
N MET A 196 -2.38 -36.28 41.18
CA MET A 196 -1.10 -36.89 41.58
C MET A 196 -0.26 -35.93 42.42
N GLN A 197 -0.20 -34.64 42.06
CA GLN A 197 0.52 -33.62 42.83
C GLN A 197 0.03 -33.46 44.28
N VAL A 198 -1.26 -33.67 44.53
CA VAL A 198 -1.84 -33.65 45.88
C VAL A 198 -2.00 -35.06 46.48
N SER A 199 -1.29 -36.05 45.93
CA SER A 199 -1.28 -37.44 46.40
C SER A 199 -2.66 -38.12 46.44
N LYS A 200 -3.62 -37.64 45.63
CA LYS A 200 -4.97 -38.23 45.51
C LYS A 200 -5.00 -39.30 44.42
N ILE A 201 -4.31 -40.41 44.68
CA ILE A 201 -4.09 -41.50 43.71
C ILE A 201 -5.40 -42.12 43.20
N ASP A 202 -6.42 -42.29 44.06
CA ASP A 202 -7.71 -42.85 43.64
C ASP A 202 -8.46 -41.92 42.68
N SER A 203 -8.40 -40.61 42.92
CA SER A 203 -8.96 -39.61 42.00
C SER A 203 -8.20 -39.58 40.68
N ALA A 204 -6.87 -39.70 40.71
CA ALA A 204 -6.06 -39.82 39.50
C ALA A 204 -6.46 -41.08 38.68
N ASN A 205 -6.56 -42.25 39.32
CA ASN A 205 -7.00 -43.49 38.66
C ASN A 205 -8.39 -43.33 38.02
N TYR A 206 -9.33 -42.73 38.74
CA TYR A 206 -10.73 -42.54 38.29
C TYR A 206 -10.82 -41.81 36.94
N TYR A 207 -9.94 -40.83 36.70
CA TYR A 207 -9.91 -40.12 35.41
C TYR A 207 -9.04 -40.82 34.36
N LEU A 208 -7.98 -41.52 34.77
CA LEU A 208 -7.04 -42.13 33.84
C LEU A 208 -7.60 -43.36 33.13
N GLU A 209 -8.21 -44.30 33.87
CA GLU A 209 -8.75 -45.55 33.29
C GLU A 209 -9.73 -45.33 32.12
N PRO A 210 -10.79 -44.52 32.25
CA PRO A 210 -11.70 -44.29 31.14
C PRO A 210 -11.03 -43.54 29.98
N THR A 211 -10.05 -42.67 30.25
CA THR A 211 -9.32 -41.96 29.20
C THR A 211 -8.40 -42.88 28.40
N ILE A 212 -7.74 -43.85 29.04
CA ILE A 212 -6.94 -44.86 28.31
C ILE A 212 -7.84 -45.70 27.40
N GLU A 213 -9.01 -46.11 27.88
CA GLU A 213 -9.95 -46.90 27.07
C GLU A 213 -10.48 -46.11 25.87
N ASP A 214 -10.82 -44.84 26.06
CA ASP A 214 -11.26 -43.96 24.98
C ASP A 214 -10.14 -43.74 23.93
N ILE A 215 -8.90 -43.50 24.38
CA ILE A 215 -7.73 -43.37 23.48
C ILE A 215 -7.50 -44.67 22.70
N ARG A 216 -7.66 -45.84 23.33
CA ARG A 216 -7.48 -47.15 22.70
C ARG A 216 -8.49 -47.40 21.58
N THR A 217 -9.73 -46.92 21.73
CA THR A 217 -10.80 -47.10 20.74
C THR A 217 -10.77 -46.07 19.62
N THR A 218 -10.10 -44.93 19.83
CA THR A 218 -9.99 -43.88 18.82
C THR A 218 -8.86 -44.16 17.84
N LYS A 219 -9.15 -44.12 16.54
CA LYS A 219 -8.13 -44.32 15.49
C LYS A 219 -7.16 -43.13 15.44
N TYR A 220 -5.88 -43.43 15.19
CA TYR A 220 -4.81 -42.46 14.92
C TYR A 220 -4.50 -41.47 16.05
N ASN A 221 -4.42 -41.94 17.29
CA ASN A 221 -4.11 -41.12 18.47
C ASN A 221 -2.79 -41.47 19.20
N ASP A 222 -1.73 -41.84 18.47
CA ASP A 222 -0.44 -42.22 19.04
C ASP A 222 0.10 -41.15 20.02
N PHE A 223 -0.08 -39.85 19.74
CA PHE A 223 0.30 -38.78 20.66
C PHE A 223 -0.47 -38.79 21.99
N GLN A 224 -1.80 -38.93 21.96
CA GLN A 224 -2.58 -39.01 23.21
C GLN A 224 -2.27 -40.29 23.98
N LYS A 225 -2.01 -41.39 23.28
CA LYS A 225 -1.53 -42.64 23.88
C LYS A 225 -0.20 -42.41 24.60
N LEU A 226 0.74 -41.71 23.99
CA LEU A 226 2.02 -41.38 24.59
C LEU A 226 1.85 -40.57 25.89
N LYS A 227 1.00 -39.53 25.88
CA LYS A 227 0.67 -38.75 27.08
C LYS A 227 0.07 -39.63 28.19
N ALA A 228 -0.85 -40.53 27.84
CA ALA A 228 -1.50 -41.41 28.80
C ALA A 228 -0.54 -42.44 29.41
N LEU A 229 0.38 -43.00 28.61
CA LEU A 229 1.43 -43.88 29.09
C LEU A 229 2.35 -43.16 30.08
N ASP A 230 2.75 -41.92 29.81
CA ASP A 230 3.54 -41.11 30.76
C ASP A 230 2.84 -40.97 32.12
N HIS A 231 1.53 -40.64 32.12
CA HIS A 231 0.76 -40.51 33.35
C HIS A 231 0.56 -41.85 34.06
N LEU A 232 0.37 -42.94 33.31
CA LEU A 232 0.24 -44.29 33.86
C LEU A 232 1.55 -44.75 34.51
N GLY A 233 2.70 -44.49 33.89
CA GLY A 233 4.01 -44.79 34.46
C GLY A 233 4.25 -44.06 35.78
N LYS A 234 3.93 -42.75 35.84
CA LYS A 234 3.99 -41.94 37.08
C LYS A 234 3.10 -42.52 38.17
N LEU A 235 1.89 -42.92 37.80
CA LEU A 235 0.91 -43.47 38.73
C LEU A 235 1.33 -44.83 39.30
N TYR A 236 1.90 -45.71 38.47
CA TYR A 236 2.48 -46.97 38.95
C TYR A 236 3.66 -46.73 39.89
N PHE A 237 4.54 -45.77 39.57
CA PHE A 237 5.62 -45.36 40.47
C PHE A 237 5.08 -44.89 41.83
N LEU A 238 4.05 -44.03 41.86
CA LEU A 238 3.42 -43.56 43.09
C LEU A 238 2.73 -44.68 43.91
N LYS A 239 2.34 -45.78 43.25
CA LYS A 239 1.82 -46.99 43.90
C LYS A 239 2.92 -47.96 44.35
N ASN A 240 4.19 -47.63 44.11
CA ASN A 240 5.36 -48.49 44.29
C ASN A 240 5.33 -49.77 43.43
N ASP A 241 4.63 -49.71 42.29
CA ASP A 241 4.56 -50.80 41.31
C ASP A 241 5.58 -50.56 40.18
N TYR A 242 6.86 -50.59 40.57
CA TYR A 242 7.97 -50.25 39.67
C TYR A 242 8.09 -51.15 38.42
N PRO A 243 7.84 -52.48 38.49
CA PRO A 243 7.90 -53.33 37.31
C PRO A 243 6.88 -52.92 36.22
N ASN A 244 5.63 -52.63 36.59
CA ASN A 244 4.63 -52.16 35.64
C ASN A 244 4.94 -50.75 35.13
N ALA A 245 5.47 -49.87 35.99
CA ALA A 245 5.94 -48.55 35.56
C ALA A 245 7.04 -48.66 34.48
N ILE A 246 8.01 -49.56 34.67
CA ILE A 246 9.09 -49.81 33.70
C ILE A 246 8.53 -50.31 32.37
N GLU A 247 7.60 -51.28 32.38
CA GLU A 247 6.97 -51.79 31.15
C GLU A 247 6.27 -50.66 30.38
N VAL A 248 5.49 -49.84 31.08
CA VAL A 248 4.78 -48.70 30.50
C VAL A 248 5.74 -47.64 29.94
N TYR A 249 6.81 -47.30 30.66
CA TYR A 249 7.79 -46.34 30.16
C TYR A 249 8.61 -46.89 29.00
N GLN A 250 8.83 -48.20 28.93
CA GLN A 250 9.47 -48.83 27.78
C GLN A 250 8.56 -48.79 26.53
N GLU A 251 7.25 -48.97 26.71
CA GLU A 251 6.26 -48.75 25.65
C GLU A 251 6.25 -47.27 25.21
N ALA A 252 6.22 -46.33 26.16
CA ALA A 252 6.25 -44.90 25.90
C ALA A 252 7.51 -44.49 25.13
N LEU A 253 8.69 -44.99 25.51
CA LEU A 253 9.97 -44.72 24.84
C LEU A 253 9.99 -45.25 23.39
N ASN A 254 9.38 -46.40 23.14
CA ASN A 254 9.29 -46.94 21.78
C ASN A 254 8.35 -46.10 20.92
N LEU A 255 7.21 -45.67 21.50
CA LEU A 255 6.23 -44.85 20.82
C LEU A 255 6.74 -43.43 20.56
N SER A 256 7.46 -42.81 21.50
CA SER A 256 8.04 -41.48 21.33
C SER A 256 9.04 -41.44 20.18
N LYS A 257 9.85 -42.50 20.00
CA LYS A 257 10.77 -42.63 18.86
C LYS A 257 10.06 -42.85 17.53
N LYS A 258 8.94 -43.58 17.53
CA LYS A 258 8.09 -43.76 16.34
C LYS A 258 7.40 -42.46 15.92
N LEU A 259 6.99 -41.63 16.89
CA LEU A 259 6.33 -40.33 16.69
C LEU A 259 7.31 -39.14 16.55
N PRO A 260 8.60 -39.40 16.32
CA PRO A 260 9.75 -38.60 16.78
C PRO A 260 9.41 -37.43 17.73
N ASN A 261 9.16 -37.74 19.01
CA ASN A 261 8.91 -36.77 20.08
C ASN A 261 10.01 -36.80 21.15
N THR A 262 10.90 -35.81 21.11
CA THR A 262 12.06 -35.69 22.01
C THR A 262 11.67 -35.45 23.46
N TYR A 263 10.59 -34.69 23.71
CA TYR A 263 10.12 -34.37 25.05
C TYR A 263 9.65 -35.62 25.81
N TYR A 264 8.81 -36.44 25.20
CA TYR A 264 8.36 -37.69 25.81
C TYR A 264 9.41 -38.80 25.77
N GLU A 265 10.37 -38.75 24.84
CA GLU A 265 11.58 -39.58 24.93
C GLU A 265 12.37 -39.25 26.21
N ASN A 266 12.58 -37.95 26.50
CA ASN A 266 13.23 -37.50 27.72
C ASN A 266 12.50 -38.00 28.98
N ASN A 267 11.19 -37.76 29.05
CA ASN A 267 10.36 -38.16 30.19
C ASN A 267 10.36 -39.67 30.40
N SER A 268 10.29 -40.46 29.31
CA SER A 268 10.32 -41.92 29.40
C SER A 268 11.65 -42.45 29.90
N LEU A 269 12.77 -41.84 29.47
CA LEU A 269 14.11 -42.19 29.97
C LEU A 269 14.28 -41.85 31.45
N ASP A 270 13.78 -40.69 31.90
CA ASP A 270 13.81 -40.32 33.32
C ASP A 270 12.92 -41.25 34.17
N GLY A 271 11.71 -41.54 33.68
CA GLY A 271 10.81 -42.51 34.30
C GLY A 271 11.44 -43.88 34.46
N LEU A 272 12.10 -44.40 33.42
CA LEU A 272 12.86 -45.66 33.51
C LEU A 272 13.98 -45.56 34.57
N ALA A 273 14.81 -44.51 34.51
CA ALA A 273 15.91 -44.33 35.45
C ALA A 273 15.42 -44.32 36.91
N ILE A 274 14.41 -43.51 37.22
CA ILE A 274 13.88 -43.38 38.59
C ILE A 274 13.27 -44.70 39.09
N ASN A 275 12.59 -45.47 38.23
CA ASN A 275 12.07 -46.78 38.63
C ASN A 275 13.18 -47.81 38.88
N TYR A 276 14.22 -47.86 38.03
CA TYR A 276 15.37 -48.73 38.28
C TYR A 276 16.13 -48.34 39.55
N LEU A 277 16.25 -47.04 39.84
CA LEU A 277 16.81 -46.55 41.10
C LEU A 277 15.99 -47.03 42.31
N ALA A 278 14.66 -46.94 42.24
CA ALA A 278 13.76 -47.41 43.29
C ALA A 278 13.83 -48.93 43.51
N MET A 279 14.23 -49.69 42.48
CA MET A 279 14.50 -51.13 42.56
C MET A 279 15.95 -51.48 42.95
N GLU A 280 16.78 -50.48 43.28
CA GLU A 280 18.21 -50.63 43.58
C GLU A 280 19.06 -51.21 42.41
N ASP A 281 18.53 -51.17 41.18
CA ASP A 281 19.23 -51.56 39.96
C ASP A 281 20.09 -50.39 39.45
N THR A 282 21.28 -50.26 40.05
CA THR A 282 22.20 -49.16 39.74
C THR A 282 22.73 -49.20 38.30
N GLU A 283 22.88 -50.38 37.69
CA GLU A 283 23.38 -50.52 36.32
C GLU A 283 22.39 -49.90 35.33
N ASN A 284 21.12 -50.30 35.40
CA ASN A 284 20.09 -49.75 34.53
C ASN A 284 19.78 -48.28 34.85
N PHE A 285 19.83 -47.88 36.12
CA PHE A 285 19.71 -46.46 36.49
C PHE A 285 20.71 -45.59 35.73
N TYR A 286 22.01 -45.89 35.81
CA TYR A 286 23.03 -45.09 35.13
C TYR A 286 22.93 -45.20 33.60
N HIS A 287 22.56 -46.38 33.07
CA HIS A 287 22.32 -46.57 31.65
C HIS A 287 21.25 -45.62 31.09
N PHE A 288 20.08 -45.56 31.75
CA PHE A 288 18.99 -44.69 31.32
C PHE A 288 19.24 -43.23 31.67
N LYS A 289 19.89 -42.93 32.81
CA LYS A 289 20.18 -41.55 33.20
C LYS A 289 21.18 -40.86 32.27
N GLN A 290 22.17 -41.60 31.76
CA GLN A 290 23.10 -41.07 30.75
C GLN A 290 22.38 -40.69 29.44
N LYS A 291 21.47 -41.54 28.98
CA LYS A 291 20.65 -41.26 27.78
C LYS A 291 19.73 -40.06 28.02
N ASN A 292 19.05 -40.04 29.17
CA ASN A 292 18.19 -38.95 29.60
C ASN A 292 18.94 -37.61 29.56
N TYR A 293 20.14 -37.53 30.14
CA TYR A 293 20.94 -36.29 30.15
C TYR A 293 21.20 -35.70 28.75
N LEU A 294 21.48 -36.54 27.76
CA LEU A 294 21.70 -36.08 26.38
C LEU A 294 20.41 -35.54 25.75
N THR A 295 19.28 -36.21 26.01
CA THR A 295 17.97 -35.78 25.51
C THR A 295 17.47 -34.53 26.24
N GLU A 296 17.70 -34.42 27.54
CA GLU A 296 17.37 -33.25 28.38
C GLU A 296 18.04 -31.99 27.83
N LEU A 297 19.33 -32.06 27.47
CA LEU A 297 20.04 -30.94 26.85
C LEU A 297 19.42 -30.50 25.51
N GLN A 298 18.87 -31.44 24.74
CA GLN A 298 18.16 -31.12 23.49
C GLN A 298 16.84 -30.42 23.76
N VAL A 299 16.05 -30.92 24.71
CA VAL A 299 14.78 -30.30 25.13
C VAL A 299 15.02 -28.86 25.62
N ASP A 300 15.98 -28.68 26.53
CA ASP A 300 16.38 -27.36 27.04
C ASP A 300 16.80 -26.39 25.92
N THR A 301 17.51 -26.91 24.92
CA THR A 301 17.95 -26.11 23.78
C THR A 301 16.78 -25.71 22.90
N GLU A 302 15.86 -26.62 22.62
CA GLU A 302 14.63 -26.33 21.87
C GLU A 302 13.73 -25.31 22.59
N GLU A 303 13.59 -25.39 23.91
CA GLU A 303 12.84 -24.39 24.70
C GLU A 303 13.47 -23.00 24.58
N ARG A 304 14.81 -22.88 24.72
CA ARG A 304 15.52 -21.62 24.50
C ARG A 304 15.34 -21.08 23.09
N LEU A 305 15.41 -21.95 22.08
CA LEU A 305 15.19 -21.57 20.68
C LEU A 305 13.73 -21.12 20.45
N ALA A 306 12.76 -21.68 21.16
CA ALA A 306 11.37 -21.28 21.08
C ALA A 306 11.13 -19.90 21.68
N VAL A 307 11.69 -19.62 22.86
CA VAL A 307 11.64 -18.28 23.46
C VAL A 307 12.28 -17.24 22.53
N ASN A 308 13.46 -17.54 21.97
CA ASN A 308 14.12 -16.66 21.01
C ASN A 308 13.31 -16.45 19.73
N ALA A 309 12.65 -17.50 19.23
CA ALA A 309 11.77 -17.39 18.07
C ALA A 309 10.63 -16.40 18.32
N VAL A 310 9.98 -16.46 19.48
CA VAL A 310 8.92 -15.51 19.85
C VAL A 310 9.45 -14.08 19.88
N TYR A 311 10.56 -13.83 20.58
CA TYR A 311 11.17 -12.48 20.62
C TYR A 311 11.51 -11.96 19.23
N SER A 312 12.06 -12.82 18.36
CA SER A 312 12.37 -12.43 16.99
C SER A 312 11.11 -12.07 16.19
N THR A 313 10.04 -12.84 16.31
CA THR A 313 8.77 -12.60 15.60
C THR A 313 8.12 -11.30 16.08
N ILE A 314 8.04 -11.08 17.40
CA ILE A 314 7.46 -9.86 17.98
C ILE A 314 8.28 -8.63 17.59
N ASN A 315 9.61 -8.71 17.66
CA ASN A 315 10.48 -7.60 17.27
C ASN A 315 10.34 -7.26 15.78
N ASN A 316 10.25 -8.28 14.92
CA ASN A 316 10.04 -8.08 13.49
C ASN A 316 8.67 -7.43 13.20
N GLN A 317 7.61 -7.83 13.92
CA GLN A 317 6.29 -7.19 13.82
C GLN A 317 6.34 -5.71 14.25
N GLN A 318 7.05 -5.40 15.34
CA GLN A 318 7.24 -4.01 15.79
C GLN A 318 8.05 -3.19 14.79
N GLN A 319 9.08 -3.76 14.18
CA GLN A 319 9.87 -3.10 13.14
C GLN A 319 9.01 -2.82 11.89
N GLY A 320 8.24 -3.81 11.42
CA GLY A 320 7.34 -3.64 10.27
C GLY A 320 6.30 -2.52 10.49
N LEU A 321 5.66 -2.47 11.67
CA LEU A 321 4.76 -1.37 12.03
C LEU A 321 5.47 -0.01 12.01
N SER A 322 6.71 0.04 12.50
CA SER A 322 7.49 1.28 12.50
C SER A 322 7.84 1.74 11.08
N GLU A 323 8.17 0.81 10.18
CA GLU A 323 8.45 1.10 8.78
C GLU A 323 7.20 1.61 8.05
N GLU A 324 6.03 1.01 8.28
CA GLU A 324 4.76 1.44 7.68
C GLU A 324 4.35 2.85 8.16
N ILE A 325 4.52 3.14 9.45
CA ILE A 325 4.30 4.48 10.01
C ILE A 325 5.27 5.48 9.36
N ILE A 326 6.55 5.11 9.22
CA ILE A 326 7.58 5.95 8.60
C ILE A 326 7.26 6.23 7.13
N GLU A 327 6.86 5.22 6.34
CA GLU A 327 6.45 5.41 4.94
C GLU A 327 5.24 6.33 4.81
N SER A 328 4.23 6.17 5.68
CA SER A 328 3.07 7.04 5.74
C SER A 328 3.44 8.50 6.00
N GLU A 329 4.41 8.75 6.89
CA GLU A 329 4.92 10.10 7.16
C GLU A 329 5.72 10.68 5.97
N TYR A 330 6.52 9.86 5.26
CA TYR A 330 7.21 10.30 4.05
C TYR A 330 6.24 10.68 2.92
N HIS A 331 5.15 9.93 2.73
CA HIS A 331 4.13 10.27 1.73
C HIS A 331 3.48 11.64 1.99
N LYS A 332 3.19 11.97 3.26
CA LYS A 332 2.70 13.30 3.65
C LYS A 332 3.73 14.40 3.34
N LEU A 333 5.01 14.13 3.60
CA LEU A 333 6.10 15.06 3.29
C LEU A 333 6.25 15.31 1.79
N TYR A 334 6.17 14.25 0.96
CA TYR A 334 6.20 14.37 -0.49
C TYR A 334 4.98 15.14 -1.02
N ALA A 335 3.79 14.89 -0.47
CA ALA A 335 2.58 15.62 -0.85
C ALA A 335 2.70 17.12 -0.52
N LEU A 336 3.24 17.46 0.66
CA LEU A 336 3.52 18.85 1.04
C LEU A 336 4.55 19.49 0.10
N GLY A 337 5.64 18.79 -0.21
CA GLY A 337 6.67 19.24 -1.14
C GLY A 337 6.11 19.50 -2.55
N ALA A 338 5.28 18.59 -3.07
CA ALA A 338 4.61 18.74 -4.35
C ALA A 338 3.65 19.94 -4.35
N PHE A 339 2.91 20.16 -3.26
CA PHE A 339 2.02 21.32 -3.11
C PHE A 339 2.77 22.64 -3.10
N LEU A 340 3.89 22.72 -2.36
CA LEU A 340 4.77 23.91 -2.35
C LEU A 340 5.38 24.18 -3.72
N LEU A 341 5.79 23.13 -4.44
CA LEU A 341 6.32 23.24 -5.79
C LEU A 341 5.24 23.74 -6.77
N LEU A 342 4.00 23.27 -6.61
CA LEU A 342 2.86 23.75 -7.39
C LEU A 342 2.57 25.24 -7.13
N ILE A 343 2.60 25.69 -5.88
CA ILE A 343 2.47 27.12 -5.54
C ILE A 343 3.61 27.93 -6.17
N LEU A 344 4.85 27.44 -6.08
CA LEU A 344 6.01 28.12 -6.64
C LEU A 344 5.90 28.28 -8.16
N THR A 345 5.57 27.19 -8.87
CA THR A 345 5.40 27.22 -10.33
C THR A 345 4.24 28.13 -10.75
N LEU A 346 3.12 28.11 -10.02
CA LEU A 346 2.00 29.02 -10.25
C LEU A 346 2.40 30.48 -10.03
N GLY A 347 3.14 30.78 -8.95
CA GLY A 347 3.66 32.12 -8.67
C GLY A 347 4.59 32.63 -9.77
N LEU A 348 5.51 31.78 -10.26
CA LEU A 348 6.39 32.09 -11.38
C LEU A 348 5.60 32.34 -12.68
N PHE A 349 4.59 31.52 -12.96
CA PHE A 349 3.72 31.66 -14.13
C PHE A 349 2.92 32.98 -14.09
N LEU A 350 2.32 33.31 -12.95
CA LEU A 350 1.58 34.56 -12.76
C LEU A 350 2.50 35.78 -12.88
N ASN A 351 3.72 35.71 -12.34
CA ASN A 351 4.72 36.77 -12.49
C ASN A 351 5.14 36.96 -13.95
N TYR A 352 5.34 35.88 -14.70
CA TYR A 352 5.64 35.93 -16.13
C TYR A 352 4.50 36.58 -16.92
N GLN A 353 3.25 36.17 -16.68
CA GLN A 353 2.05 36.77 -17.28
C GLN A 353 1.95 38.26 -16.98
N TYR A 354 2.19 38.67 -15.73
CA TYR A 354 2.18 40.07 -15.32
C TYR A 354 3.25 40.89 -16.05
N LYS A 355 4.50 40.42 -16.09
CA LYS A 355 5.59 41.08 -16.80
C LYS A 355 5.33 41.18 -18.31
N SER A 356 4.75 40.15 -18.92
CA SER A 356 4.40 40.17 -20.34
C SER A 356 3.36 41.24 -20.66
N LYS A 357 2.28 41.31 -19.86
CA LYS A 357 1.25 42.35 -20.01
C LYS A 357 1.81 43.74 -19.76
N ALA A 358 2.64 43.92 -18.73
CA ALA A 358 3.26 45.21 -18.43
C ALA A 358 4.10 45.75 -19.61
N LYS A 359 4.87 44.89 -20.29
CA LYS A 359 5.61 45.28 -21.50
C LYS A 359 4.68 45.76 -22.62
N GLU A 360 3.60 45.04 -22.86
CA GLU A 360 2.58 45.41 -23.85
C GLU A 360 1.94 46.77 -23.52
N TYR A 361 1.54 47.00 -22.26
CA TYR A 361 1.04 48.30 -21.78
C TYR A 361 2.04 49.44 -21.99
N THR A 362 3.33 49.23 -21.68
CA THR A 362 4.36 50.27 -21.88
C THR A 362 4.59 50.62 -23.35
N ALA A 363 4.51 49.64 -24.26
CA ALA A 363 4.64 49.87 -25.70
C ALA A 363 3.46 50.71 -26.23
N ILE A 364 2.24 50.40 -25.78
CA ILE A 364 1.04 51.14 -26.14
C ILE A 364 1.10 52.59 -25.60
N TRP A 365 1.54 52.78 -24.35
CA TRP A 365 1.67 54.11 -23.75
C TRP A 365 2.70 54.98 -24.48
N LYS A 366 3.84 54.40 -24.89
CA LYS A 366 4.85 55.10 -25.68
C LYS A 366 4.33 55.60 -27.03
N TYR A 367 3.39 54.87 -27.65
CA TYR A 367 2.81 55.23 -28.94
C TYR A 367 1.64 56.23 -28.83
N ILE A 368 0.93 56.24 -27.69
CA ILE A 368 -0.23 57.12 -27.47
C ILE A 368 0.16 58.45 -26.81
N SER A 369 1.26 58.48 -26.03
CA SER A 369 1.71 59.71 -25.37
C SER A 369 2.03 60.81 -26.40
N PRO A 370 1.51 62.04 -26.22
CA PRO A 370 1.84 63.15 -27.09
C PRO A 370 3.35 63.36 -27.04
N ALA A 371 4.01 63.36 -28.20
CA ALA A 371 5.41 63.69 -28.29
C ALA A 371 5.61 65.09 -27.68
N LYS A 372 6.23 65.16 -26.49
CA LYS A 372 6.92 66.39 -26.10
C LYS A 372 7.89 66.70 -27.23
N LYS A 373 7.72 67.85 -27.87
CA LYS A 373 8.69 68.45 -28.79
C LYS A 373 9.97 68.77 -28.02
N ASP A 374 10.73 67.74 -27.67
CA ASP A 374 12.14 67.90 -27.36
C ASP A 374 12.86 67.91 -28.69
N ALA A 375 13.02 69.12 -29.22
CA ALA A 375 13.96 69.45 -30.28
C ALA A 375 15.38 69.17 -29.78
N LYS A 376 15.79 67.90 -29.77
CA LYS A 376 17.21 67.53 -29.84
C LYS A 376 17.50 67.12 -31.27
N ALA A 377 18.03 68.09 -32.00
CA ALA A 377 18.68 67.94 -33.28
C ALA A 377 19.60 66.70 -33.25
N THR A 378 19.14 65.62 -33.85
CA THR A 378 20.00 64.52 -34.26
C THR A 378 20.53 64.88 -35.63
N LYS A 379 21.86 65.03 -35.69
CA LYS A 379 22.65 65.38 -36.86
C LYS A 379 22.19 64.60 -38.10
N PRO A 380 22.11 65.23 -39.28
CA PRO A 380 21.68 64.55 -40.49
C PRO A 380 22.63 63.38 -40.78
N LYS A 381 22.06 62.18 -40.87
CA LYS A 381 22.73 61.02 -41.44
C LYS A 381 23.13 61.41 -42.86
N LYS A 382 24.44 61.32 -43.16
CA LYS A 382 25.06 61.52 -44.48
C LYS A 382 24.10 61.08 -45.59
N VAL A 383 23.52 62.06 -46.29
CA VAL A 383 22.77 61.84 -47.51
C VAL A 383 23.76 61.26 -48.50
N LEU A 384 23.49 60.05 -48.98
CA LEU A 384 24.18 59.52 -50.16
C LEU A 384 23.88 60.48 -51.31
N GLU A 385 24.88 61.24 -51.74
CA GLU A 385 24.86 62.00 -53.00
C GLU A 385 24.70 61.01 -54.17
N LYS A 386 23.46 60.62 -54.45
CA LYS A 386 23.03 60.25 -55.80
C LYS A 386 22.65 61.55 -56.48
N SER A 387 23.23 61.84 -57.65
CA SER A 387 22.87 63.00 -58.45
C SER A 387 21.35 63.13 -58.50
N ALA A 388 20.80 64.28 -58.10
CA ALA A 388 19.37 64.51 -58.11
C ALA A 388 18.82 64.18 -59.51
N LEU A 389 17.94 63.18 -59.57
CA LEU A 389 17.31 62.76 -60.82
C LEU A 389 16.20 63.75 -61.23
N VAL A 390 15.84 64.64 -60.30
CA VAL A 390 14.76 65.62 -60.40
C VAL A 390 15.36 67.03 -60.26
N PRO A 391 15.05 67.97 -61.16
CA PRO A 391 15.44 69.38 -60.99
C PRO A 391 14.90 69.97 -59.68
N GLU A 392 15.65 70.85 -59.04
CA GLU A 392 15.35 71.39 -57.70
C GLU A 392 13.97 72.08 -57.63
N GLU A 393 13.58 72.81 -58.68
CA GLU A 393 12.24 73.41 -58.80
C GLU A 393 11.12 72.37 -58.86
N THR A 394 11.33 71.27 -59.60
CA THR A 394 10.36 70.17 -59.71
C THR A 394 10.25 69.39 -58.39
N GLU A 395 11.37 69.23 -57.68
CA GLU A 395 11.42 68.58 -56.37
C GLU A 395 10.61 69.36 -55.32
N GLN A 396 10.77 70.67 -55.25
CA GLN A 396 9.99 71.52 -54.33
C GLN A 396 8.49 71.46 -54.61
N VAL A 397 8.09 71.47 -55.89
CA VAL A 397 6.68 71.31 -56.29
C VAL A 397 6.13 69.95 -55.87
N LEU A 398 6.91 68.87 -56.04
CA LEU A 398 6.51 67.53 -55.62
C LEU A 398 6.39 67.39 -54.10
N LEU A 399 7.26 68.05 -53.33
CA LEU A 399 7.15 68.09 -51.87
C LEU A 399 5.88 68.78 -51.41
N GLN A 400 5.52 69.92 -52.00
CA GLN A 400 4.25 70.60 -51.70
C GLN A 400 3.03 69.76 -52.09
N LYS A 401 3.08 69.06 -53.23
CA LYS A 401 2.02 68.13 -53.64
C LYS A 401 1.93 66.93 -52.69
N LEU A 402 3.04 66.43 -52.16
CA LEU A 402 3.10 65.37 -51.16
C LEU A 402 2.51 65.82 -49.81
N GLU A 403 2.82 67.02 -49.34
CA GLU A 403 2.20 67.57 -48.12
C GLU A 403 0.68 67.67 -48.25
N LYS A 404 0.17 68.12 -49.41
CA LYS A 404 -1.27 68.14 -49.68
C LYS A 404 -1.87 66.73 -49.74
N PHE A 405 -1.11 65.75 -50.21
CA PHE A 405 -1.53 64.34 -50.24
C PHE A 405 -1.58 63.73 -48.84
N GLU A 406 -0.60 64.03 -47.98
CA GLU A 406 -0.54 63.62 -46.58
C GLU A 406 -1.66 64.25 -45.74
N ALA A 407 -1.95 65.54 -45.96
CA ALA A 407 -3.06 66.25 -45.32
C ALA A 407 -4.44 65.77 -45.84
N GLY A 408 -4.48 65.25 -47.06
CA GLY A 408 -5.66 64.61 -47.64
C GLY A 408 -5.86 63.20 -47.10
N LYS A 409 -6.92 62.52 -47.54
CA LYS A 409 -7.19 61.11 -47.21
C LYS A 409 -7.05 60.18 -48.42
N LYS A 410 -6.52 60.67 -49.54
CA LYS A 410 -6.45 59.89 -50.79
C LYS A 410 -5.59 58.63 -50.65
N PHE A 411 -4.65 58.61 -49.71
CA PHE A 411 -3.84 57.42 -49.42
C PHE A 411 -4.66 56.22 -48.91
N THR A 412 -5.91 56.40 -48.45
CA THR A 412 -6.79 55.30 -48.03
C THR A 412 -7.45 54.57 -49.19
N ASN A 413 -7.27 55.02 -50.44
CA ASN A 413 -7.72 54.27 -51.61
C ASN A 413 -6.91 52.97 -51.74
N SER A 414 -7.58 51.81 -51.82
CA SER A 414 -6.94 50.50 -51.97
C SER A 414 -6.13 50.37 -53.26
N ASP A 415 -6.52 51.09 -54.31
CA ASP A 415 -5.87 51.09 -55.63
C ASP A 415 -4.71 52.11 -55.72
N MET A 416 -4.38 52.77 -54.60
CA MET A 416 -3.31 53.74 -54.53
C MET A 416 -1.96 53.08 -54.85
N SER A 417 -1.47 53.37 -56.05
CA SER A 417 -0.17 52.92 -56.55
C SER A 417 0.71 54.13 -56.86
N ILE A 418 2.01 53.90 -56.98
CA ILE A 418 2.94 54.98 -57.32
C ILE A 418 2.67 55.57 -58.70
N ALA A 419 2.17 54.76 -59.63
CA ALA A 419 1.74 55.21 -60.96
C ALA A 419 0.55 56.16 -60.87
N LEU A 420 -0.44 55.81 -60.04
CA LEU A 420 -1.60 56.67 -59.79
C LEU A 420 -1.20 57.99 -59.13
N LEU A 421 -0.33 57.95 -58.10
CA LEU A 421 0.11 59.17 -57.42
C LEU A 421 0.98 60.05 -58.32
N ALA A 422 1.87 59.46 -59.12
CA ALA A 422 2.70 60.19 -60.07
C ALA A 422 1.83 60.91 -61.12
N SER A 423 0.80 60.23 -61.64
CA SER A 423 -0.17 60.84 -62.55
C SER A 423 -0.96 61.98 -61.90
N GLN A 424 -1.40 61.83 -60.64
CA GLN A 424 -2.10 62.91 -59.90
C GLN A 424 -1.21 64.11 -59.59
N MET A 425 0.11 63.93 -59.64
CA MET A 425 1.11 64.96 -59.35
C MET A 425 1.76 65.52 -60.62
N ASP A 426 1.30 65.14 -61.80
CA ASP A 426 1.86 65.55 -63.10
C ASP A 426 3.37 65.23 -63.22
N THR A 427 3.76 64.02 -62.79
CA THR A 427 5.15 63.56 -62.83
C THR A 427 5.26 62.10 -63.24
N ASN A 428 6.50 61.57 -63.30
CA ASN A 428 6.75 60.17 -63.54
C ASN A 428 7.06 59.40 -62.24
N THR A 429 6.85 58.09 -62.26
CA THR A 429 7.03 57.20 -61.10
C THR A 429 8.45 57.18 -60.55
N LYS A 430 9.45 57.40 -61.41
CA LYS A 430 10.87 57.43 -61.04
C LYS A 430 11.18 58.68 -60.20
N TYR A 431 10.70 59.84 -60.61
CA TYR A 431 10.88 61.12 -59.91
C TYR A 431 10.18 61.08 -58.56
N LEU A 432 8.94 60.60 -58.52
CA LEU A 432 8.19 60.49 -57.27
C LEU A 432 8.81 59.46 -56.31
N SER A 433 9.27 58.31 -56.82
CA SER A 433 10.01 57.32 -55.99
C SER A 433 11.25 57.93 -55.38
N ASP A 434 12.03 58.66 -56.17
CA ASP A 434 13.28 59.27 -55.73
C ASP A 434 13.04 60.30 -54.63
N VAL A 435 12.06 61.19 -54.82
CA VAL A 435 11.66 62.20 -53.82
C VAL A 435 11.16 61.56 -52.53
N ILE A 436 10.27 60.56 -52.59
CA ILE A 436 9.77 59.88 -51.38
C ILE A 436 10.91 59.15 -50.65
N ASN A 437 11.77 58.43 -51.37
CA ASN A 437 12.89 57.72 -50.74
C ASN A 437 13.86 58.69 -50.06
N ARG A 438 14.19 59.82 -50.69
CA ARG A 438 15.14 60.80 -50.14
C ARG A 438 14.58 61.57 -48.96
N HIS A 439 13.34 62.04 -49.05
CA HIS A 439 12.76 62.93 -48.03
C HIS A 439 11.98 62.21 -46.93
N LYS A 440 11.39 61.07 -47.24
CA LYS A 440 10.62 60.26 -46.26
C LYS A 440 11.39 59.02 -45.79
N GLY A 441 12.55 58.72 -46.40
CA GLY A 441 13.42 57.61 -46.02
C GLY A 441 12.82 56.23 -46.28
N LYS A 442 11.80 56.14 -47.12
CA LYS A 442 10.93 54.97 -47.28
C LYS A 442 10.60 54.76 -48.75
N ASN A 443 10.42 53.50 -49.15
CA ASN A 443 9.79 53.22 -50.44
C ASN A 443 8.31 53.62 -50.39
N PHE A 444 7.68 53.77 -51.56
CA PHE A 444 6.28 54.21 -51.68
C PHE A 444 5.30 53.37 -50.85
N ASN A 445 5.44 52.04 -50.85
CA ASN A 445 4.53 51.17 -50.11
C ASN A 445 4.66 51.37 -48.60
N SER A 446 5.89 51.44 -48.07
CA SER A 446 6.13 51.74 -46.66
C SER A 446 5.63 53.13 -46.27
N TYR A 447 5.83 54.12 -47.14
CA TYR A 447 5.35 55.49 -46.95
C TYR A 447 3.81 55.57 -46.87
N VAL A 448 3.11 55.05 -47.88
CA VAL A 448 1.64 55.04 -47.91
C VAL A 448 1.06 54.22 -46.76
N ASN A 449 1.63 53.04 -46.49
CA ASN A 449 1.11 52.19 -45.43
C ASN A 449 1.26 52.83 -44.05
N GLU A 450 2.34 53.57 -43.78
CA GLU A 450 2.47 54.30 -42.51
C GLU A 450 1.44 55.41 -42.37
N LEU A 451 1.15 56.15 -43.45
CA LEU A 451 0.04 57.13 -43.46
C LEU A 451 -1.30 56.44 -43.15
N ARG A 452 -1.56 55.28 -43.75
CA ARG A 452 -2.78 54.48 -43.50
C ARG A 452 -2.89 54.02 -42.05
N ILE A 453 -1.79 53.54 -41.44
CA ILE A 453 -1.76 53.11 -40.04
C ILE A 453 -1.94 54.31 -39.10
N ASN A 454 -1.27 55.42 -39.34
CA ASN A 454 -1.42 56.62 -38.52
C ASN A 454 -2.87 57.15 -38.59
N TYR A 455 -3.45 57.19 -39.79
CA TYR A 455 -4.85 57.57 -40.01
C TYR A 455 -5.84 56.69 -39.24
N ILE A 456 -5.70 55.36 -39.32
CA ILE A 456 -6.65 54.48 -38.64
C ILE A 456 -6.51 54.59 -37.13
N ILE A 457 -5.31 54.86 -36.63
CA ILE A 457 -5.06 55.07 -35.20
C ILE A 457 -5.70 56.36 -34.71
N GLU A 458 -5.56 57.46 -35.45
CA GLU A 458 -6.26 58.72 -35.13
C GLU A 458 -7.78 58.52 -35.15
N LYS A 459 -8.31 57.85 -36.18
CA LYS A 459 -9.74 57.50 -36.26
C LYS A 459 -10.24 56.70 -35.06
N ILE A 460 -9.46 55.70 -34.61
CA ILE A 460 -9.79 54.87 -33.43
C ILE A 460 -9.70 55.69 -32.14
N LYS A 461 -8.76 56.63 -32.02
CA LYS A 461 -8.64 57.52 -30.86
C LYS A 461 -9.80 58.51 -30.77
N ASP A 462 -10.21 59.08 -31.89
CA ASP A 462 -11.22 60.13 -31.95
C ASP A 462 -12.66 59.58 -31.86
N ASN A 463 -12.87 58.32 -32.23
CA ASN A 463 -14.21 57.71 -32.31
C ASN A 463 -14.26 56.35 -31.58
N PRO A 464 -14.73 56.31 -30.32
CA PRO A 464 -14.81 55.08 -29.52
C PRO A 464 -15.62 53.93 -30.13
N VAL A 465 -16.52 54.21 -31.08
CA VAL A 465 -17.30 53.18 -31.81
C VAL A 465 -16.37 52.18 -32.51
N TYR A 466 -15.18 52.61 -32.94
CA TYR A 466 -14.23 51.76 -33.65
C TYR A 466 -13.61 50.66 -32.78
N PHE A 467 -13.73 50.71 -31.44
CA PHE A 467 -13.25 49.64 -30.55
C PHE A 467 -13.99 48.31 -30.74
N ASN A 468 -15.24 48.36 -31.24
CA ASN A 468 -16.08 47.18 -31.39
C ASN A 468 -16.12 46.66 -32.85
N TYR A 469 -15.41 47.30 -33.78
CA TYR A 469 -15.34 46.83 -35.15
C TYR A 469 -14.32 45.71 -35.31
N LYS A 470 -14.62 44.79 -36.24
CA LYS A 470 -13.68 43.72 -36.62
C LYS A 470 -12.42 44.33 -37.24
N VAL A 471 -11.26 43.75 -36.96
CA VAL A 471 -9.98 44.19 -37.53
C VAL A 471 -10.01 44.21 -39.06
N SER A 472 -10.78 43.33 -39.70
CA SER A 472 -11.00 43.33 -41.15
C SER A 472 -11.65 44.62 -41.66
N TYR A 473 -12.54 45.23 -40.88
CA TYR A 473 -13.19 46.49 -41.21
C TYR A 473 -12.20 47.67 -41.09
N LEU A 474 -11.37 47.68 -40.05
CA LEU A 474 -10.31 48.68 -39.90
C LEU A 474 -9.31 48.63 -41.06
N ALA A 475 -8.97 47.42 -41.51
CA ALA A 475 -8.11 47.20 -42.66
C ALA A 475 -8.70 47.84 -43.93
N SER A 476 -9.99 47.59 -44.23
CA SER A 476 -10.65 48.20 -45.38
C SER A 476 -10.78 49.71 -45.26
N GLU A 477 -11.08 50.23 -44.05
CA GLU A 477 -11.29 51.66 -43.80
C GLU A 477 -10.04 52.51 -44.09
N CYS A 478 -8.85 51.95 -43.87
CA CYS A 478 -7.58 52.62 -44.18
C CYS A 478 -6.93 52.14 -45.48
N GLY A 479 -7.61 51.36 -46.31
CA GLY A 479 -7.16 51.02 -47.66
C GLY A 479 -6.28 49.79 -47.80
N PHE A 480 -6.27 48.87 -46.83
CA PHE A 480 -5.63 47.57 -46.96
C PHE A 480 -6.57 46.54 -47.59
N SER A 481 -6.04 45.76 -48.53
CA SER A 481 -6.77 44.70 -49.23
C SER A 481 -6.96 43.42 -48.42
N SER A 482 -6.25 43.25 -47.30
CA SER A 482 -6.39 42.07 -46.44
C SER A 482 -6.11 42.34 -44.97
N HIS A 483 -6.80 41.58 -44.11
CA HIS A 483 -6.61 41.57 -42.66
C HIS A 483 -5.15 41.22 -42.28
N SER A 484 -4.54 40.24 -42.95
CA SER A 484 -3.18 39.77 -42.65
C SER A 484 -2.13 40.84 -42.96
N SER A 485 -2.27 41.54 -44.09
CA SER A 485 -1.37 42.64 -44.45
C SER A 485 -1.52 43.80 -43.48
N PHE A 486 -2.75 44.18 -43.13
CA PHE A 486 -3.00 45.24 -42.16
C PHE A 486 -2.38 44.89 -40.80
N THR A 487 -2.63 43.70 -40.28
CA THR A 487 -2.15 43.28 -38.95
C THR A 487 -0.64 43.25 -38.88
N THR A 488 0.03 42.77 -39.93
CA THR A 488 1.49 42.73 -40.02
C THR A 488 2.06 44.15 -40.06
N VAL A 489 1.51 45.02 -40.91
CA VAL A 489 2.01 46.38 -41.07
C VAL A 489 1.70 47.25 -39.84
N PHE A 490 0.50 47.15 -39.28
CA PHE A 490 0.12 47.79 -38.03
C PHE A 490 1.09 47.40 -36.91
N LYS A 491 1.40 46.10 -36.75
CA LYS A 491 2.38 45.65 -35.76
C LYS A 491 3.80 46.11 -36.06
N SER A 492 4.19 46.21 -37.32
CA SER A 492 5.51 46.72 -37.69
C SER A 492 5.69 48.22 -37.38
N VAL A 493 4.62 49.01 -37.54
CA VAL A 493 4.62 50.46 -37.33
C VAL A 493 4.45 50.80 -35.84
N THR A 494 3.58 50.08 -35.13
CA THR A 494 3.20 50.39 -33.74
C THR A 494 3.92 49.53 -32.69
N GLY A 495 4.48 48.39 -33.10
CA GLY A 495 5.06 47.37 -32.22
C GLY A 495 4.03 46.39 -31.61
N ILE A 496 2.73 46.58 -31.84
CA ILE A 496 1.63 45.89 -31.17
C ILE A 496 0.53 45.46 -32.15
N SER A 497 -0.30 44.49 -31.80
CA SER A 497 -1.40 44.08 -32.68
C SER A 497 -2.54 45.10 -32.65
N PRO A 498 -3.35 45.21 -33.74
CA PRO A 498 -4.55 46.04 -33.75
C PRO A 498 -5.53 45.70 -32.62
N THR A 499 -5.70 44.40 -32.32
CA THR A 499 -6.59 43.94 -31.24
C THR A 499 -6.13 44.41 -29.88
N ALA A 500 -4.83 44.25 -29.56
CA ALA A 500 -4.26 44.71 -28.30
C ALA A 500 -4.37 46.24 -28.15
N PHE A 501 -4.19 46.98 -29.24
CA PHE A 501 -4.35 48.43 -29.25
C PHE A 501 -5.79 48.86 -28.97
N MET A 502 -6.79 48.22 -29.59
CA MET A 502 -8.20 48.49 -29.33
C MET A 502 -8.62 48.11 -27.91
N ASP A 503 -8.21 46.94 -27.41
CA ASP A 503 -8.53 46.49 -26.05
C ASP A 503 -7.95 47.41 -24.98
N PHE A 504 -6.75 47.95 -25.21
CA PHE A 504 -6.16 48.96 -24.33
C PHE A 504 -6.97 50.25 -24.31
N LEU A 505 -7.32 50.79 -25.48
CA LEU A 505 -8.07 52.03 -25.57
C LEU A 505 -9.48 51.90 -24.97
N LYS A 506 -10.14 50.75 -25.20
CA LYS A 506 -11.43 50.41 -24.61
C LYS A 506 -11.38 50.38 -23.08
N LYS A 507 -10.40 49.67 -22.50
CA LYS A 507 -10.20 49.65 -21.04
C LYS A 507 -9.89 51.04 -20.49
N ARG A 508 -9.13 51.86 -21.22
CA ARG A 508 -8.83 53.24 -20.82
C ARG A 508 -10.06 54.13 -20.82
N SER A 509 -10.96 53.98 -21.79
CA SER A 509 -12.23 54.72 -21.84
C SER A 509 -13.26 54.25 -20.81
N GLU A 510 -13.17 53.01 -20.33
CA GLU A 510 -14.03 52.50 -19.25
C GLU A 510 -13.57 52.97 -17.85
N LEU A 511 -12.30 53.40 -17.72
CA LEU A 511 -11.67 53.85 -16.48
C LEU A 511 -11.60 55.38 -16.33
N ALA A 512 -11.90 56.14 -17.40
CA ALA A 512 -11.89 57.60 -17.45
C ALA A 512 -13.31 58.10 -17.62
#